data_AF-A0A177D0I9-F1
#
_entry.id   AF-A0A177D0I9-F1
#
_cell.length_a   1.000
_cell.length_b   1.000
_cell.length_c   1.000
_cell.angle_alpha   90.00
_cell.angle_beta   90.00
_cell.angle_gamma   90.00
#
_symmetry.space_group_name_H-M   'P 1'
#
loop_
_entity.id
_entity.type
_entity.pdbx_description
1 polymer ?
#
loop_
_entity_poly.entity_id
_entity_poly.type
_entity_poly.pdbx_seq_one_letter_code
_entity_poly.pdbx_strand_id
1 'polypeptide(L)'
;MQLHYLKVQTFFNSGGLRKYFVVNVDAKIGRGSGQQQSVDKQQLNNYKQVRKQLKDAEQVVGETAKTDKTLWFKRTQWPEHFKDRNLVHLAHQVRLPDKNEPKLQLAAKLTEQLIENCVKNLATIPRELRRWLRSAKQHEVDPRPLARLQNPESQARYASYMVRFVCYYLRVIEDETREEEDSSRALSSCESNASGDELEDEGESDGSVVPQREPRRVKAADLMKDA
;
A
#
# COMPACT_ATOMS: atom_id res chain seq x y z
N MET A 1 58.45 -4.29 -12.63
CA MET A 1 57.33 -4.40 -13.59
C MET A 1 56.24 -5.24 -12.93
N GLN A 2 55.10 -4.65 -12.59
CA GLN A 2 54.02 -5.32 -11.85
C GLN A 2 52.94 -5.75 -12.85
N LEU A 3 52.72 -7.06 -12.95
CA LEU A 3 51.69 -7.65 -13.82
C LEU A 3 50.33 -7.52 -13.13
N HIS A 4 49.42 -6.72 -13.71
CA HIS A 4 48.04 -6.61 -13.28
C HIS A 4 47.21 -7.74 -13.90
N TYR A 5 46.51 -8.52 -13.08
CA TYR A 5 45.57 -9.53 -13.55
C TYR A 5 44.21 -8.86 -13.78
N LEU A 6 43.67 -8.98 -14.99
CA LEU A 6 42.33 -8.50 -15.34
C LEU A 6 41.38 -9.69 -15.37
N LYS A 7 40.28 -9.62 -14.61
CA LYS A 7 39.25 -10.65 -14.58
C LYS A 7 37.95 -10.06 -15.13
N VAL A 8 37.49 -10.55 -16.27
CA VAL A 8 36.27 -10.10 -16.93
C VAL A 8 35.14 -11.09 -16.59
N GLN A 9 34.05 -10.62 -16.01
CA GLN A 9 32.86 -11.42 -15.72
C GLN A 9 31.70 -10.98 -16.61
N THR A 10 31.13 -11.92 -17.37
CA THR A 10 30.03 -11.68 -18.30
C THR A 10 28.75 -12.33 -17.78
N PHE A 11 27.68 -11.54 -17.65
CA PHE A 11 26.37 -12.02 -17.19
C PHE A 11 25.32 -12.19 -18.30
N PHE A 12 25.69 -11.96 -19.56
CA PHE A 12 24.74 -11.98 -20.69
C PHE A 12 25.24 -12.89 -21.81
N ASN A 13 24.38 -13.85 -22.20
CA ASN A 13 24.72 -14.91 -23.16
C ASN A 13 24.08 -14.71 -24.55
N SER A 14 23.52 -13.53 -24.85
CA SER A 14 22.93 -13.21 -26.16
C SER A 14 23.57 -11.97 -26.78
N GLY A 15 23.87 -12.06 -28.07
CA GLY A 15 24.67 -11.10 -28.82
C GLY A 15 23.91 -9.83 -29.18
N GLY A 16 24.48 -8.69 -28.82
CA GLY A 16 24.02 -7.35 -29.19
C GLY A 16 24.19 -6.39 -28.02
N LEU A 17 25.27 -5.61 -28.02
CA LEU A 17 25.67 -4.62 -26.99
C LEU A 17 26.21 -5.22 -25.68
N ARG A 18 27.49 -5.61 -25.71
CA ARG A 18 28.26 -5.95 -24.52
C ARG A 18 28.74 -4.66 -23.84
N LYS A 19 28.04 -4.21 -22.79
CA LYS A 19 28.58 -3.19 -21.87
C LYS A 19 29.59 -3.87 -20.95
N TYR A 20 30.87 -3.60 -21.15
CA TYR A 20 31.93 -4.07 -20.27
C TYR A 20 32.10 -3.08 -19.13
N PHE A 21 32.06 -3.57 -17.90
CA PHE A 21 32.57 -2.82 -16.75
C PHE A 21 33.87 -3.47 -16.33
N VAL A 22 34.94 -2.67 -16.31
CA VAL A 22 36.26 -3.13 -15.88
C VAL A 22 36.30 -3.03 -14.36
N VAL A 23 36.28 -4.17 -13.68
CA VAL A 23 36.50 -4.23 -12.24
C VAL A 23 38.00 -4.30 -12.03
N ASN A 24 38.60 -3.20 -11.58
CA ASN A 24 40.00 -3.17 -11.20
C ASN A 24 40.11 -3.85 -9.83
N VAL A 25 40.47 -5.13 -9.84
CA VAL A 25 40.70 -5.88 -8.60
C VAL A 25 42.13 -5.61 -8.19
N ASP A 26 42.33 -4.51 -7.45
CA ASP A 26 43.61 -4.31 -6.78
C ASP A 26 43.93 -5.56 -5.96
N ALA A 27 45.16 -6.05 -6.14
CA ALA A 27 45.72 -7.21 -5.44
C ALA A 27 45.96 -6.91 -3.95
N LYS A 28 44.99 -6.27 -3.29
CA LYS A 28 44.85 -6.16 -1.86
C LYS A 28 43.45 -6.66 -1.52
N ILE A 29 43.33 -7.99 -1.46
CA ILE A 29 42.32 -8.64 -0.62
C ILE A 29 42.71 -8.34 0.83
N GLY A 30 42.54 -7.08 1.24
CA GLY A 30 42.39 -6.71 2.62
C GLY A 30 40.99 -7.14 3.02
N ARG A 31 40.88 -7.97 4.06
CA ARG A 31 39.64 -8.41 4.68
C ARG A 31 38.73 -7.23 5.03
N GLY A 32 37.89 -6.79 4.11
CA GLY A 32 36.71 -5.98 4.36
C GLY A 32 35.49 -6.89 4.55
N SER A 33 35.58 -7.91 5.39
CA SER A 33 34.64 -9.05 5.38
C SER A 33 33.78 -9.18 6.63
N GLY A 34 33.48 -8.05 7.31
CA GLY A 34 32.60 -8.03 8.48
C GLY A 34 31.25 -7.38 8.20
N GLN A 35 31.27 -6.09 7.81
CA GLN A 35 30.06 -5.28 7.65
C GLN A 35 29.31 -5.53 6.33
N GLN A 36 29.99 -5.74 5.19
CA GLN A 36 29.30 -6.01 3.93
C GLN A 36 28.60 -7.38 3.95
N GLN A 37 29.28 -8.41 4.48
CA GLN A 37 28.69 -9.74 4.65
C GLN A 37 27.54 -9.76 5.68
N SER A 38 27.57 -8.90 6.70
CA SER A 38 26.50 -8.84 7.68
C SER A 38 25.25 -8.17 7.11
N VAL A 39 25.40 -7.09 6.34
CA VAL A 39 24.28 -6.43 5.64
C VAL A 39 23.66 -7.37 4.62
N ASP A 40 24.46 -8.06 3.80
CA ASP A 40 23.93 -9.02 2.80
C ASP A 40 23.19 -10.19 3.45
N LYS A 41 23.71 -10.73 4.57
CA LYS A 41 23.04 -11.79 5.34
C LYS A 41 21.74 -11.28 5.98
N GLN A 42 21.73 -10.05 6.48
CA GLN A 42 20.54 -9.44 7.07
C GLN A 42 19.45 -9.20 6.02
N GLN A 43 19.82 -8.68 4.84
CA GLN A 43 18.89 -8.52 3.71
C GLN A 43 18.32 -9.86 3.24
N LEU A 44 19.16 -10.90 3.14
CA LEU A 44 18.72 -12.24 2.76
C LEU A 44 17.79 -12.88 3.80
N ASN A 45 18.03 -12.65 5.08
CA ASN A 45 17.16 -13.12 6.15
C ASN A 45 15.82 -12.39 6.15
N ASN A 46 15.83 -11.06 5.97
CA ASN A 46 14.60 -10.26 5.83
C ASN A 46 13.76 -10.76 4.65
N TYR A 47 14.39 -10.99 3.49
CA TYR A 47 13.72 -11.54 2.31
C TYR A 47 13.09 -12.92 2.58
N LYS A 48 13.84 -13.84 3.21
CA LYS A 48 13.32 -15.15 3.58
C LYS A 48 12.13 -15.05 4.53
N GLN A 49 12.17 -14.11 5.47
CA GLN A 49 11.10 -13.90 6.45
C GLN A 49 9.84 -13.34 5.80
N VAL A 50 9.95 -12.31 4.95
CA VAL A 50 8.82 -11.76 4.18
C VAL A 50 8.21 -12.82 3.27
N ARG A 51 9.05 -13.62 2.58
CA ARG A 51 8.56 -14.69 1.71
C ARG A 51 7.82 -15.78 2.49
N LYS A 52 8.27 -16.10 3.70
CA LYS A 52 7.57 -17.03 4.59
C LYS A 52 6.21 -16.47 5.01
N GLN A 53 6.16 -15.19 5.42
CA GLN A 53 4.90 -14.53 5.81
C GLN A 53 3.88 -14.50 4.67
N LEU A 54 4.32 -14.25 3.43
CA LEU A 54 3.44 -14.30 2.26
C LEU A 54 2.84 -15.68 2.04
N LYS A 55 3.65 -16.74 2.13
CA LYS A 55 3.17 -18.12 2.01
C LYS A 55 2.21 -18.50 3.13
N ASP A 56 2.52 -18.12 4.37
CA ASP A 56 1.67 -18.37 5.52
C ASP A 56 0.32 -17.63 5.37
N ALA A 57 0.34 -16.38 4.90
CA ALA A 57 -0.88 -15.61 4.62
C ALA A 57 -1.72 -16.23 3.49
N GLU A 58 -1.10 -16.68 2.41
CA GLU A 58 -1.78 -17.37 1.30
C GLU A 58 -2.43 -18.68 1.76
N GLN A 59 -1.74 -19.43 2.63
CA GLN A 59 -2.30 -20.64 3.24
C GLN A 59 -3.53 -20.33 4.10
N VAL A 60 -3.50 -19.28 4.92
CA VAL A 60 -4.66 -18.87 5.74
C VAL A 60 -5.85 -18.46 4.87
N VAL A 61 -5.62 -17.77 3.74
CA VAL A 61 -6.69 -17.46 2.78
C VAL A 61 -7.27 -18.75 2.19
N GLY A 62 -6.42 -19.73 1.84
CA GLY A 62 -6.87 -21.03 1.37
C GLY A 62 -7.68 -21.81 2.41
N GLU A 63 -7.31 -21.76 3.68
CA GLU A 63 -8.03 -22.42 4.79
C GLU A 63 -9.35 -21.74 5.14
N THR A 64 -9.38 -20.41 5.10
CA THR A 64 -10.63 -19.63 5.30
C THR A 64 -11.63 -19.86 4.17
N ALA A 65 -11.18 -19.94 2.92
CA ALA A 65 -12.03 -20.31 1.79
C ALA A 65 -12.61 -21.74 1.91
N LYS A 66 -11.88 -22.67 2.53
CA LYS A 66 -12.37 -24.05 2.79
C LYS A 66 -13.37 -24.12 3.94
N THR A 67 -13.30 -23.19 4.90
CA THR A 67 -14.20 -23.15 6.06
C THR A 67 -15.48 -22.36 5.81
N ASP A 68 -15.58 -21.62 4.69
CA ASP A 68 -16.80 -20.93 4.29
C ASP A 68 -17.89 -21.89 3.80
N LYS A 69 -18.88 -22.14 4.67
CA LYS A 69 -20.07 -22.94 4.35
C LYS A 69 -21.14 -22.17 3.59
N THR A 70 -21.06 -20.84 3.57
CA THR A 70 -22.12 -19.95 3.06
C THR A 70 -21.96 -19.60 1.59
N LEU A 71 -20.85 -20.00 0.96
CA LEU A 71 -20.42 -19.60 -0.38
C LEU A 71 -20.30 -18.07 -0.54
N TRP A 72 -20.36 -17.31 0.56
CA TRP A 72 -20.30 -15.87 0.58
C TRP A 72 -18.99 -15.36 -0.01
N PHE A 73 -17.89 -16.03 0.32
CA PHE A 73 -16.55 -15.69 -0.15
C PHE A 73 -16.45 -15.78 -1.68
N LYS A 74 -17.07 -16.81 -2.27
CA LYS A 74 -17.16 -16.95 -3.73
C LYS A 74 -18.11 -15.93 -4.34
N ARG A 75 -19.29 -15.72 -3.74
CA ARG A 75 -20.31 -14.79 -4.23
C ARG A 75 -19.81 -13.35 -4.29
N THR A 76 -18.98 -12.95 -3.34
CA THR A 76 -18.43 -11.58 -3.24
C THR A 76 -17.08 -11.42 -3.91
N GLN A 77 -16.62 -12.43 -4.66
CA GLN A 77 -15.38 -12.39 -5.45
C GLN A 77 -14.12 -12.02 -4.65
N TRP A 78 -14.10 -12.26 -3.33
CA TRP A 78 -12.90 -12.10 -2.51
C TRP A 78 -11.67 -12.86 -3.05
N PRO A 79 -11.79 -14.10 -3.57
CA PRO A 79 -10.65 -14.78 -4.18
C PRO A 79 -10.03 -14.00 -5.34
N GLU A 80 -10.86 -13.38 -6.19
CA GLU A 80 -10.41 -12.58 -7.33
C GLU A 80 -9.75 -11.29 -6.86
N HIS A 81 -10.34 -10.64 -5.84
CA HIS A 81 -9.77 -9.45 -5.21
C HIS A 81 -8.38 -9.70 -4.61
N PHE A 82 -8.14 -10.88 -4.05
CA PHE A 82 -6.88 -11.21 -3.36
C PHE A 82 -5.79 -11.82 -4.24
N LYS A 83 -6.13 -12.40 -5.40
CA LYS A 83 -5.24 -13.27 -6.19
C LYS A 83 -3.91 -12.62 -6.59
N ASP A 84 -3.93 -11.35 -6.94
CA ASP A 84 -2.76 -10.62 -7.47
C ASP A 84 -2.32 -9.46 -6.54
N ARG A 85 -2.85 -9.42 -5.31
CA ARG A 85 -2.56 -8.35 -4.35
C ARG A 85 -1.65 -8.82 -3.23
N ASN A 86 -0.87 -7.90 -2.69
CA ASN A 86 -0.03 -8.18 -1.53
C ASN A 86 -0.89 -8.33 -0.26
N LEU A 87 -1.13 -9.57 0.17
CA LEU A 87 -1.93 -9.90 1.35
C LEU A 87 -1.43 -9.23 2.63
N VAL A 88 -0.11 -9.04 2.77
CA VAL A 88 0.48 -8.37 3.95
C VAL A 88 0.11 -6.89 3.96
N HIS A 89 0.15 -6.24 2.79
CA HIS A 89 -0.28 -4.84 2.64
C HIS A 89 -1.78 -4.69 2.93
N LEU A 90 -2.60 -5.56 2.34
CA LEU A 90 -4.05 -5.54 2.57
C LEU A 90 -4.39 -5.78 4.05
N ALA A 91 -3.71 -6.72 4.71
CA ALA A 91 -3.91 -6.96 6.14
C ALA A 91 -3.57 -5.71 6.98
N HIS A 92 -2.52 -4.98 6.61
CA HIS A 92 -2.17 -3.72 7.26
C HIS A 92 -3.24 -2.64 7.03
N GLN A 93 -3.86 -2.57 5.85
CA GLN A 93 -4.94 -1.62 5.54
C GLN A 93 -6.23 -1.87 6.33
N VAL A 94 -6.44 -3.04 6.93
CA VAL A 94 -7.63 -3.35 7.76
C VAL A 94 -7.59 -2.69 9.15
N ARG A 95 -6.47 -2.05 9.52
CA ARG A 95 -6.33 -1.37 10.81
C ARG A 95 -7.37 -0.25 11.03
N LEU A 96 -7.63 0.08 12.29
CA LEU A 96 -8.46 1.24 12.63
C LEU A 96 -7.78 2.55 12.18
N PRO A 97 -8.55 3.63 11.98
CA PRO A 97 -7.99 4.90 11.53
C PRO A 97 -7.10 5.53 12.60
N ASP A 98 -5.97 6.07 12.17
CA ASP A 98 -5.01 6.75 13.06
C ASP A 98 -5.35 8.23 13.21
N LYS A 99 -4.64 8.92 14.12
CA LYS A 99 -4.75 10.39 14.31
C LYS A 99 -4.43 11.20 13.05
N ASN A 100 -3.66 10.62 12.13
CA ASN A 100 -3.25 11.26 10.89
C ASN A 100 -4.30 11.10 9.76
N GLU A 101 -5.37 10.35 10.00
CA GLU A 101 -6.40 10.02 9.00
C GLU A 101 -7.77 10.62 9.41
N PRO A 102 -7.93 11.96 9.50
CA PRO A 102 -9.13 12.58 10.06
C PRO A 102 -10.41 12.28 9.26
N LYS A 103 -10.32 12.18 7.94
CA LYS A 103 -11.44 11.79 7.07
C LYS A 103 -11.90 10.35 7.37
N LEU A 104 -10.95 9.46 7.61
CA LEU A 104 -11.20 8.05 7.89
C LEU A 104 -11.76 7.86 9.31
N GLN A 105 -11.32 8.68 10.28
CA GLN A 105 -11.95 8.74 11.62
C GLN A 105 -13.41 9.19 11.55
N LEU A 106 -13.70 10.20 10.72
CA LEU A 106 -15.09 10.63 10.50
C LEU A 106 -15.91 9.50 9.89
N ALA A 107 -15.42 8.83 8.85
CA ALA A 107 -16.08 7.68 8.22
C ALA A 107 -16.32 6.55 9.22
N ALA A 108 -15.34 6.24 10.07
CA ALA A 108 -15.46 5.24 11.12
C ALA A 108 -16.56 5.59 12.12
N LYS A 109 -16.58 6.84 12.62
CA LYS A 109 -17.61 7.32 13.55
C LYS A 109 -19.01 7.27 12.94
N LEU A 110 -19.15 7.72 11.68
CA LEU A 110 -20.43 7.67 10.96
C LEU A 110 -20.90 6.22 10.75
N THR A 111 -19.98 5.32 10.42
CA THR A 111 -20.29 3.89 10.24
C THR A 111 -20.75 3.25 11.54
N GLU A 112 -20.08 3.52 12.65
CA GLU A 112 -20.47 3.02 13.96
C GLU A 112 -21.86 3.52 14.38
N GLN A 113 -22.11 4.83 14.22
CA GLN A 113 -23.41 5.44 14.50
C GLN A 113 -24.52 4.87 13.60
N LEU A 114 -24.24 4.67 12.31
CA LEU A 114 -25.17 4.06 11.38
C LEU A 114 -25.57 2.66 11.84
N ILE A 115 -24.60 1.81 12.19
CA ILE A 115 -24.85 0.44 12.66
C ILE A 115 -25.65 0.46 13.96
N GLU A 116 -25.27 1.32 14.91
CA GLU A 116 -25.98 1.44 16.17
C GLU A 116 -27.44 1.87 15.97
N ASN A 117 -27.68 2.86 15.11
CA ASN A 117 -29.02 3.32 14.75
C ASN A 117 -29.84 2.22 14.04
N CYS A 118 -29.24 1.50 13.10
CA CYS A 118 -29.88 0.37 12.43
C CYS A 118 -30.31 -0.71 13.43
N VAL A 119 -29.45 -1.03 14.41
CA VAL A 119 -29.77 -2.05 15.43
C VAL A 119 -30.83 -1.55 16.42
N LYS A 120 -30.76 -0.28 16.84
CA LYS A 120 -31.78 0.35 17.70
C LYS A 120 -33.16 0.35 17.03
N ASN A 121 -33.20 0.70 15.75
CA ASN A 121 -34.43 0.78 14.97
C ASN A 121 -34.89 -0.57 14.40
N LEU A 122 -34.16 -1.66 14.64
CA LEU A 122 -34.55 -2.98 14.14
C LEU A 122 -35.94 -3.40 14.66
N ALA A 123 -36.31 -2.99 15.87
CA ALA A 123 -37.62 -3.29 16.45
C ALA A 123 -38.80 -2.62 15.72
N THR A 124 -38.57 -1.50 15.02
CA THR A 124 -39.62 -0.80 14.27
C THR A 124 -39.91 -1.45 12.92
N ILE A 125 -39.01 -2.33 12.44
CA ILE A 125 -39.14 -3.02 11.16
C ILE A 125 -40.14 -4.20 11.29
N PRO A 126 -41.07 -4.36 10.32
CA PRO A 126 -41.97 -5.50 10.25
C PRO A 126 -41.26 -6.85 10.38
N ARG A 127 -41.92 -7.81 11.05
CA ARG A 127 -41.35 -9.13 11.33
C ARG A 127 -40.89 -9.84 10.06
N GLU A 128 -41.66 -9.79 8.98
CA GLU A 128 -41.31 -10.44 7.72
C GLU A 128 -40.02 -9.87 7.12
N LEU A 129 -39.86 -8.54 7.11
CA LEU A 129 -38.63 -7.90 6.64
C LEU A 129 -37.43 -8.30 7.50
N ARG A 130 -37.60 -8.41 8.82
CA ARG A 130 -36.52 -8.90 9.69
C ARG A 130 -36.14 -10.35 9.40
N ARG A 131 -37.07 -11.19 8.97
CA ARG A 131 -36.78 -12.57 8.58
C ARG A 131 -36.06 -12.64 7.24
N TRP A 132 -36.43 -11.78 6.29
CA TRP A 132 -35.69 -11.59 5.04
C TRP A 132 -34.26 -11.13 5.30
N LEU A 133 -34.07 -10.11 6.14
CA LEU A 133 -32.74 -9.58 6.49
C LEU A 133 -31.82 -10.61 7.16
N ARG A 134 -32.38 -11.61 7.85
CA ARG A 134 -31.58 -12.68 8.47
C ARG A 134 -31.18 -13.75 7.47
N SER A 135 -31.93 -13.91 6.38
CA SER A 135 -31.70 -15.00 5.45
C SER A 135 -30.42 -14.82 4.65
N ALA A 136 -29.61 -15.88 4.60
CA ALA A 136 -28.47 -15.96 3.69
C ALA A 136 -28.87 -16.33 2.25
N LYS A 137 -30.11 -16.79 2.04
CA LYS A 137 -30.64 -17.23 0.75
C LYS A 137 -31.51 -16.14 0.13
N GLN A 138 -31.37 -15.92 -1.16
CA GLN A 138 -32.08 -14.84 -1.87
C GLN A 138 -33.59 -15.09 -2.04
N HIS A 139 -34.02 -16.36 -2.06
CA HIS A 139 -35.41 -16.75 -2.36
C HIS A 139 -36.12 -17.43 -1.19
N GLU A 140 -35.49 -17.48 -0.01
CA GLU A 140 -36.02 -18.20 1.15
C GLU A 140 -35.92 -17.30 2.38
N VAL A 141 -36.97 -17.31 3.19
CA VAL A 141 -37.07 -16.49 4.41
C VAL A 141 -36.59 -17.28 5.61
N ASP A 142 -35.77 -16.69 6.48
CA ASP A 142 -35.35 -17.37 7.71
C ASP A 142 -36.57 -17.56 8.64
N PRO A 143 -36.74 -18.71 9.30
CA PRO A 143 -37.83 -18.90 10.26
C PRO A 143 -37.77 -17.92 11.44
N ARG A 144 -36.58 -17.44 11.80
CA ARG A 144 -36.34 -16.51 12.91
C ARG A 144 -36.14 -15.09 12.37
N PRO A 145 -36.74 -14.06 12.99
CA PRO A 145 -36.42 -12.69 12.63
C PRO A 145 -34.98 -12.32 13.04
N LEU A 146 -34.38 -11.39 12.31
CA LEU A 146 -33.18 -10.69 12.76
C LEU A 146 -33.49 -9.93 14.05
N ALA A 147 -32.61 -10.04 15.04
CA ALA A 147 -32.77 -9.42 16.34
C ALA A 147 -31.45 -8.81 16.79
N ARG A 148 -31.54 -7.84 17.70
CA ARG A 148 -30.38 -7.30 18.40
C ARG A 148 -29.66 -8.42 19.14
N LEU A 149 -28.33 -8.36 19.12
CA LEU A 149 -27.50 -9.30 19.87
C LEU A 149 -27.68 -9.08 21.37
N GLN A 150 -27.84 -10.16 22.13
CA GLN A 150 -28.10 -10.10 23.57
C GLN A 150 -26.93 -9.45 24.34
N ASN A 151 -25.69 -9.73 23.91
CA ASN A 151 -24.50 -9.13 24.51
C ASN A 151 -24.14 -7.82 23.77
N PRO A 152 -24.22 -6.64 24.43
CA PRO A 152 -23.84 -5.37 23.84
C PRO A 152 -22.35 -5.29 23.46
N GLU A 153 -21.46 -5.97 24.19
CA GLU A 153 -20.02 -6.00 23.87
C GLU A 153 -19.77 -6.73 22.56
N SER A 154 -20.44 -7.87 22.36
CA SER A 154 -20.36 -8.60 21.09
C SER A 154 -20.89 -7.76 19.93
N GLN A 155 -21.95 -6.98 20.17
CA GLN A 155 -22.49 -6.07 19.15
C GLN A 155 -21.46 -4.99 18.78
N ALA A 156 -20.83 -4.37 19.78
CA ALA A 156 -19.77 -3.38 19.57
C ALA A 156 -18.58 -3.98 18.81
N ARG A 157 -18.22 -5.24 19.11
CA ARG A 157 -17.17 -5.96 18.38
C ARG A 157 -17.52 -6.16 16.91
N TYR A 158 -18.73 -6.59 16.58
CA TYR A 158 -19.16 -6.72 15.18
C TYR A 158 -19.23 -5.37 14.47
N ALA A 159 -19.68 -4.31 15.14
CA ALA A 159 -19.64 -2.95 14.61
C ALA A 159 -18.19 -2.54 14.29
N SER A 160 -17.24 -2.89 15.16
CA SER A 160 -15.81 -2.62 14.93
C SER A 160 -15.26 -3.34 13.69
N TYR A 161 -15.74 -4.55 13.38
CA TYR A 161 -15.36 -5.25 12.16
C TYR A 161 -15.89 -4.55 10.91
N MET A 162 -17.11 -4.03 10.95
CA MET A 162 -17.67 -3.24 9.85
C MET A 162 -16.93 -1.92 9.67
N VAL A 163 -16.54 -1.26 10.76
CA VAL A 163 -15.70 -0.05 10.69
C VAL A 163 -14.37 -0.36 10.01
N ARG A 164 -13.68 -1.43 10.42
CA ARG A 164 -12.44 -1.88 9.78
C ARG A 164 -12.64 -2.20 8.30
N PHE A 165 -13.76 -2.83 7.96
CA PHE A 165 -14.12 -3.14 6.59
C PHE A 165 -14.31 -1.90 5.71
N VAL A 166 -15.01 -0.88 6.22
CA VAL A 166 -15.18 0.40 5.51
C VAL A 166 -13.85 1.13 5.36
N CYS A 167 -13.05 1.22 6.43
CA CYS A 167 -11.73 1.85 6.38
C CYS A 167 -10.81 1.14 5.39
N TYR A 168 -10.84 -0.20 5.36
CA TYR A 168 -10.10 -1.00 4.40
C TYR A 168 -10.49 -0.63 2.96
N TYR A 169 -11.79 -0.64 2.66
CA TYR A 169 -12.28 -0.33 1.31
C TYR A 169 -11.89 1.08 0.86
N LEU A 170 -12.01 2.07 1.73
CA LEU A 170 -11.63 3.44 1.43
C LEU A 170 -10.13 3.58 1.14
N ARG A 171 -9.27 2.88 1.90
CA ARG A 171 -7.82 2.87 1.65
C ARG A 171 -7.45 2.16 0.36
N VAL A 172 -8.13 1.06 0.04
CA VAL A 172 -7.90 0.33 -1.22
C VAL A 172 -8.24 1.21 -2.43
N ILE A 173 -9.38 1.89 -2.39
CA ILE A 173 -9.80 2.81 -3.46
C ILE A 173 -8.79 3.96 -3.58
N GLU A 174 -8.36 4.55 -2.47
CA GLU A 174 -7.36 5.63 -2.49
C GLU A 174 -6.02 5.17 -3.09
N ASP A 175 -5.54 3.97 -2.73
CA ASP A 175 -4.32 3.40 -3.31
C ASP A 175 -4.48 3.14 -4.82
N GLU A 176 -5.60 2.58 -5.27
CA GLU A 176 -5.90 2.34 -6.70
C GLU A 176 -5.91 3.65 -7.50
N THR A 177 -6.60 4.68 -6.99
CA THR A 177 -6.63 5.99 -7.67
C THR A 177 -5.24 6.62 -7.77
N ARG A 178 -4.37 6.40 -6.78
CA ARG A 178 -3.01 6.92 -6.82
C ARG A 178 -2.14 6.18 -7.83
N GLU A 179 -2.27 4.87 -7.94
CA GLU A 179 -1.54 4.06 -8.94
C GLU A 179 -1.94 4.42 -10.38
N GLU A 180 -3.22 4.72 -10.63
CA GLU A 180 -3.71 5.20 -11.93
C GLU A 180 -3.18 6.60 -12.28
N GLU A 181 -3.18 7.51 -11.30
CA GLU A 181 -2.60 8.84 -11.46
C GLU A 181 -1.09 8.81 -11.72
N ASP A 182 -0.34 7.97 -10.99
CA ASP A 182 1.10 7.85 -11.17
C ASP A 182 1.45 7.22 -12.54
N SER A 183 0.66 6.23 -12.98
CA SER A 183 0.80 5.62 -14.30
C SER A 183 0.50 6.59 -15.44
N SER A 184 -0.57 7.38 -15.32
CA SER A 184 -0.93 8.39 -16.33
C SER A 184 0.07 9.55 -16.39
N ARG A 185 0.61 10.00 -15.25
CA ARG A 185 1.72 10.97 -15.22
C ARG A 185 3.00 10.43 -15.86
N ALA A 186 3.32 9.16 -15.62
CA ALA A 186 4.51 8.54 -16.23
C ALA A 186 4.39 8.45 -17.76
N LEU A 187 3.20 8.16 -18.30
CA LEU A 187 2.93 8.14 -19.73
C LEU A 187 2.92 9.55 -20.36
N SER A 188 2.33 10.53 -19.68
CA SER A 188 2.34 11.93 -20.15
C SER A 188 3.77 12.51 -20.21
N SER A 189 4.64 12.12 -19.28
CA SER A 189 6.04 12.54 -19.24
C SER A 189 6.87 12.02 -20.42
N CYS A 190 6.53 10.85 -21.00
CA CYS A 190 7.27 10.31 -22.14
C CYS A 190 6.84 10.86 -23.51
N GLU A 191 5.65 11.47 -23.62
CA GLU A 191 5.16 12.05 -24.88
C GLU A 191 5.73 13.46 -25.15
N SER A 192 6.31 14.10 -24.14
CA SER A 192 6.78 15.50 -24.26
C SER A 192 8.18 15.67 -24.88
N ASN A 193 8.89 14.58 -25.17
CA ASN A 193 10.28 14.61 -25.67
C ASN A 193 10.44 14.23 -27.16
N ALA A 194 9.35 14.13 -27.92
CA ALA A 194 9.37 13.66 -29.32
C ALA A 194 8.98 14.72 -30.37
N SER A 195 9.08 16.01 -30.06
CA SER A 195 8.83 17.09 -31.04
C SER A 195 9.61 18.34 -30.68
N GLY A 196 10.86 18.42 -31.14
CA GLY A 196 11.70 19.59 -30.98
C GLY A 196 12.97 19.44 -31.79
N ASP A 197 12.82 19.15 -33.08
CA ASP A 197 13.91 19.16 -34.05
C ASP A 197 14.06 20.59 -34.61
N GLU A 198 15.20 21.17 -34.28
CA GLU A 198 16.02 22.19 -34.95
C GLU A 198 15.35 23.36 -35.71
N LEU A 199 15.64 24.59 -35.24
CA LEU A 199 16.22 25.64 -36.09
C LEU A 199 17.17 26.53 -35.25
N GLU A 200 18.45 26.48 -35.60
CA GLU A 200 19.46 27.49 -35.30
C GLU A 200 19.17 28.76 -36.11
N ASP A 201 19.30 29.95 -35.51
CA ASP A 201 20.07 31.06 -36.12
C ASP A 201 20.33 32.17 -35.08
N GLU A 202 21.44 32.86 -35.29
CA GLU A 202 22.20 33.70 -34.37
C GLU A 202 21.69 35.15 -34.22
N GLY A 203 22.23 35.87 -33.23
CA GLY A 203 22.44 37.32 -33.37
C GLY A 203 21.75 38.25 -32.35
N GLU A 204 22.36 38.35 -31.17
CA GLU A 204 22.73 39.60 -30.47
C GLU A 204 21.81 40.85 -30.55
N SER A 205 21.24 41.27 -29.41
CA SER A 205 21.25 42.67 -28.95
C SER A 205 20.70 42.84 -27.52
N ASP A 206 21.57 43.38 -26.68
CA ASP A 206 21.44 44.29 -25.51
C ASP A 206 20.04 44.62 -24.91
N GLY A 207 19.98 44.65 -23.58
CA GLY A 207 18.83 45.18 -22.85
C GLY A 207 18.69 44.76 -21.37
N SER A 208 19.61 45.23 -20.53
CA SER A 208 19.54 45.28 -19.05
C SER A 208 18.13 45.39 -18.43
N VAL A 209 17.78 44.49 -17.47
CA VAL A 209 17.11 44.82 -16.17
C VAL A 209 17.38 43.70 -15.14
N VAL A 210 18.04 44.05 -14.02
CA VAL A 210 18.12 43.30 -12.74
C VAL A 210 17.22 44.05 -11.74
N PRO A 211 16.36 43.42 -10.91
CA PRO A 211 16.75 42.86 -9.60
C PRO A 211 15.84 41.65 -9.17
N GLN A 212 15.98 40.92 -8.07
CA GLN A 212 16.61 41.09 -6.76
C GLN A 212 16.66 39.70 -6.09
N ARG A 213 17.78 39.32 -5.47
CA ARG A 213 17.87 38.11 -4.61
C ARG A 213 17.41 38.47 -3.20
N GLU A 214 16.43 37.75 -2.66
CA GLU A 214 16.13 37.80 -1.23
C GLU A 214 17.07 36.86 -0.43
N PRO A 215 17.62 37.30 0.72
CA PRO A 215 18.51 36.50 1.54
C PRO A 215 17.75 35.51 2.44
N ARG A 216 18.34 34.30 2.51
CA ARG A 216 17.95 33.16 3.33
C ARG A 216 17.90 33.53 4.83
N ARG A 217 16.73 33.42 5.46
CA ARG A 217 16.54 33.69 6.89
C ARG A 217 17.18 32.59 7.74
N VAL A 218 18.30 32.91 8.39
CA VAL A 218 18.91 32.09 9.45
C VAL A 218 18.05 32.23 10.72
N LYS A 219 17.49 31.13 11.24
CA LYS A 219 16.88 31.12 12.58
C LYS A 219 18.00 30.94 13.60
N ALA A 220 18.25 31.99 14.38
CA ALA A 220 19.13 31.93 15.54
C ALA A 220 18.49 31.07 16.64
N ALA A 221 19.33 30.28 17.30
CA ALA A 221 19.00 29.51 18.48
C ALA A 221 19.07 30.38 19.75
N ASP A 222 18.33 29.89 20.74
CA ASP A 222 18.60 29.92 22.18
C ASP A 222 18.25 31.18 22.98
N LEU A 223 17.46 30.96 24.05
CA LEU A 223 17.94 31.07 25.44
C LEU A 223 16.78 30.88 26.42
N MET A 224 16.86 29.79 27.19
CA MET A 224 16.21 29.67 28.50
C MET A 224 16.59 30.86 29.38
N LYS A 225 15.62 31.44 30.11
CA LYS A 225 15.85 32.00 31.44
C LYS A 225 14.61 31.87 32.31
N ASP A 226 14.82 31.14 33.38
CA ASP A 226 14.21 31.18 34.71
C ASP A 226 13.36 32.41 35.05
N ALA A 227 12.12 32.16 35.48
CA ALA A 227 11.44 32.79 36.62
C ALA A 227 10.21 31.96 37.01
#